data_AF-A0A420GZY2-F1
#
_entry.id   AF-A0A420GZY2-F1
#
_cell.length_a   1.000
_cell.length_b   1.000
_cell.length_c   1.000
_cell.angle_alpha   90.00
_cell.angle_beta   90.00
_cell.angle_gamma   90.00
#
_symmetry.space_group_name_H-M   'P 1'
#
loop_
_entity.id
_entity.type
_entity.pdbx_description
1 polymer ?
#
loop_
_entity_poly.entity_id
_entity_poly.type
_entity_poly.pdbx_seq_one_letter_code
_entity_poly.pdbx_strand_id
1 'polypeptide(L)'
;MHFRHIAAVCAAVPLFGCAPFHDSRPVAQQQSDLRAATDALVGTYDVVDSRQNNRHFTSVVVRKSTSAYGPDVTMINEASQAAVLRGSKKCLGYVVPARSYASVMCDSPAYGVNFYNLGSVTDLDQTVKDGGVIKMFPDMTVPPGDFLLEYAEDMNGRVHYLVLSKKTTP
;
A
#
# COMPACT_ATOMS: atom_id res chain seq x y z
N MET A 1 -32.90 -47.92 38.55
CA MET A 1 -31.55 -47.40 38.21
C MET A 1 -31.68 -46.49 36.99
N HIS A 2 -31.58 -45.18 37.18
CA HIS A 2 -31.64 -44.16 36.13
C HIS A 2 -30.52 -43.15 36.39
N PHE A 3 -29.46 -43.17 35.58
CA PHE A 3 -28.44 -42.13 35.54
C PHE A 3 -28.48 -41.47 34.16
N ARG A 4 -29.23 -40.36 34.07
CA ARG A 4 -29.22 -39.47 32.91
C ARG A 4 -27.88 -38.72 32.89
N HIS A 5 -27.08 -38.97 31.86
CA HIS A 5 -25.85 -38.24 31.59
C HIS A 5 -26.22 -36.85 31.07
N ILE A 6 -25.99 -35.82 31.88
CA ILE A 6 -26.06 -34.42 31.44
C ILE A 6 -24.74 -34.13 30.72
N ALA A 7 -24.73 -34.28 29.40
CA ALA A 7 -23.61 -33.84 28.59
C ALA A 7 -23.65 -32.30 28.53
N ALA A 8 -22.63 -31.67 29.12
CA ALA A 8 -22.38 -30.24 29.01
C ALA A 8 -22.16 -29.88 27.52
N VAL A 9 -23.09 -29.13 26.94
CA VAL A 9 -22.91 -28.51 25.63
C VAL A 9 -21.98 -27.32 25.82
N CYS A 10 -20.68 -27.54 25.65
CA CYS A 10 -19.74 -26.45 25.42
C CYS A 10 -20.08 -25.82 24.07
N ALA A 11 -20.87 -24.75 24.10
CA ALA A 11 -21.02 -23.85 22.97
C ALA A 11 -19.68 -23.10 22.78
N ALA A 12 -18.76 -23.71 22.05
CA ALA A 12 -17.60 -23.01 21.53
C ALA A 12 -18.09 -22.07 20.43
N VAL A 13 -18.24 -20.78 20.75
CA VAL A 13 -18.37 -19.72 19.77
C VAL A 13 -16.98 -19.53 19.16
N PRO A 14 -16.72 -19.85 17.89
CA PRO A 14 -15.49 -19.42 17.28
C PRO A 14 -15.69 -17.95 16.91
N LEU A 15 -15.13 -17.06 17.74
CA LEU A 15 -14.81 -15.70 17.34
C LEU A 15 -13.74 -15.79 16.24
N PHE A 16 -14.14 -16.05 15.00
CA PHE A 16 -13.28 -15.95 13.83
C PHE A 16 -13.06 -14.47 13.50
N GLY A 17 -12.13 -13.85 14.22
CA GLY A 17 -11.60 -12.52 13.93
C GLY A 17 -10.27 -12.57 13.19
N CYS A 18 -10.14 -13.43 12.17
CA CYS A 18 -9.02 -13.44 11.23
C CYS A 18 -9.55 -13.89 9.87
N ALA A 19 -10.31 -13.05 9.17
CA ALA A 19 -10.49 -13.26 7.73
C ALA A 19 -9.16 -12.85 7.09
N PRO A 20 -8.30 -13.78 6.61
CA PRO A 20 -7.21 -13.37 5.75
C PRO A 20 -7.84 -12.65 4.56
N PHE A 21 -7.33 -11.47 4.21
CA PHE A 21 -7.72 -10.81 2.97
C PHE A 21 -7.45 -11.80 1.83
N HIS A 22 -8.52 -12.44 1.33
CA HIS A 22 -8.42 -13.49 0.34
C HIS A 22 -8.75 -12.87 -1.00
N ASP A 23 -7.71 -12.60 -1.78
CA ASP A 23 -7.88 -12.25 -3.18
C ASP A 23 -8.49 -13.45 -3.91
N SER A 24 -9.76 -13.33 -4.28
CA SER A 24 -10.53 -14.40 -4.92
C SER A 24 -10.17 -14.63 -6.39
N ARG A 25 -9.31 -13.78 -6.97
CA ARG A 25 -8.83 -13.95 -8.35
C ARG A 25 -7.92 -15.19 -8.44
N PRO A 26 -7.88 -15.89 -9.58
CA PRO A 26 -6.93 -16.98 -9.80
C PRO A 26 -5.46 -16.50 -9.66
N VAL A 27 -4.58 -17.34 -9.11
CA VAL A 27 -3.15 -16.99 -8.89
C VAL A 27 -2.46 -16.47 -10.14
N ALA A 28 -2.74 -17.08 -11.30
CA ALA A 28 -2.18 -16.62 -12.58
C ALA A 28 -2.63 -15.20 -12.94
N GLN A 29 -3.89 -14.86 -12.64
CA GLN A 29 -4.42 -13.50 -12.82
C GLN A 29 -3.77 -12.53 -11.84
N GLN A 30 -3.68 -12.89 -10.56
CA GLN A 30 -3.02 -12.04 -9.54
C GLN A 30 -1.58 -11.69 -9.94
N GLN A 31 -0.81 -12.69 -10.40
CA GLN A 31 0.56 -12.48 -10.86
C GLN A 31 0.62 -11.63 -12.13
N SER A 32 -0.33 -11.81 -13.06
CA SER A 32 -0.42 -10.99 -14.27
C SER A 32 -0.74 -9.53 -13.93
N ASP A 33 -1.71 -9.29 -13.06
CA ASP A 33 -2.12 -7.96 -12.62
C ASP A 33 -1.02 -7.26 -11.83
N LEU A 34 -0.29 -8.00 -10.98
CA LEU A 34 0.89 -7.48 -10.28
C LEU A 34 1.97 -7.02 -11.25
N ARG A 35 2.27 -7.81 -12.28
CA ARG A 35 3.23 -7.40 -13.32
C ARG A 35 2.74 -6.17 -14.08
N ALA A 36 1.49 -6.17 -14.53
CA ALA A 36 0.93 -5.06 -15.29
C ALA A 36 0.88 -3.76 -14.47
N ALA A 37 0.46 -3.83 -13.20
CA ALA A 37 0.45 -2.69 -12.30
C ALA A 37 1.87 -2.18 -12.02
N THR A 38 2.82 -3.08 -11.77
CA THR A 38 4.24 -2.72 -11.61
C THR A 38 4.75 -1.99 -12.85
N ASP A 39 4.46 -2.51 -14.04
CA ASP A 39 4.92 -1.93 -15.31
C ASP A 39 4.37 -0.52 -15.53
N ALA A 40 3.11 -0.26 -15.15
CA ALA A 40 2.52 1.08 -15.20
C ALA A 40 3.17 2.06 -14.21
N LEU A 41 3.58 1.56 -13.04
CA LEU A 41 4.09 2.35 -11.91
C LEU A 41 5.63 2.50 -11.89
N VAL A 42 6.37 1.83 -12.75
CA VAL A 42 7.83 2.04 -12.87
C VAL A 42 8.11 3.46 -13.34
N GLY A 43 9.04 4.13 -12.68
CA GLY A 43 9.41 5.50 -13.01
C GLY A 43 10.21 6.19 -11.91
N THR A 44 10.54 7.45 -12.18
CA THR A 44 11.08 8.38 -11.18
C THR A 44 10.04 9.46 -10.94
N TYR A 45 9.88 9.84 -9.68
CA TYR A 45 8.84 10.73 -9.22
C TYR A 45 9.43 11.81 -8.31
N ASP A 46 8.90 13.03 -8.41
CA ASP A 46 9.08 14.06 -7.40
C ASP A 46 7.96 13.96 -6.36
N VAL A 47 8.31 14.20 -5.09
CA VAL A 47 7.33 14.37 -4.02
C VAL A 47 6.85 15.82 -4.08
N VAL A 48 5.60 16.02 -4.50
CA VAL A 48 5.01 17.36 -4.70
C VAL A 48 4.16 17.82 -3.52
N ASP A 49 3.64 16.88 -2.75
CA ASP A 49 2.99 17.13 -1.46
C ASP A 49 3.24 15.94 -0.54
N SER A 50 3.27 16.16 0.76
CA SER A 50 3.47 15.09 1.72
C SER A 50 2.85 15.39 3.08
N ARG A 51 2.07 14.44 3.60
CA ARG A 51 1.51 14.52 4.94
C ARG A 51 2.44 13.82 5.93
N GLN A 52 2.90 14.58 6.93
CA GLN A 52 3.69 14.06 8.05
C GLN A 52 4.99 13.36 7.59
N ASN A 53 5.62 13.88 6.54
CA ASN A 53 6.90 13.43 6.01
C ASN A 53 8.06 13.90 6.88
N ASN A 54 8.11 13.41 8.12
CA ASN A 54 9.16 13.75 9.09
C ASN A 54 10.57 13.36 8.62
N ARG A 55 10.67 12.52 7.58
CA ARG A 55 11.92 12.06 6.96
C ARG A 55 12.34 12.93 5.77
N HIS A 56 11.53 13.92 5.39
CA HIS A 56 11.79 14.88 4.33
C HIS A 56 12.16 14.24 2.97
N PHE A 57 11.43 13.18 2.58
CA PHE A 57 11.59 12.59 1.25
C PHE A 57 11.16 13.58 0.17
N THR A 58 11.97 13.70 -0.88
CA THR A 58 11.78 14.63 -2.01
C THR A 58 11.62 13.93 -3.34
N SER A 59 12.05 12.67 -3.45
CA SER A 59 11.85 11.89 -4.67
C SER A 59 11.65 10.41 -4.37
N VAL A 60 10.98 9.73 -5.30
CA VAL A 60 10.72 8.30 -5.25
C VAL A 60 11.13 7.67 -6.59
N VAL A 61 11.84 6.54 -6.52
CA VAL A 61 12.22 5.74 -7.68
C VAL A 61 11.59 4.37 -7.55
N VAL A 62 10.76 4.00 -8.52
CA VAL A 62 10.07 2.72 -8.58
C VAL A 62 10.69 1.89 -9.69
N ARG A 63 11.21 0.70 -9.33
CA ARG A 63 11.86 -0.22 -10.26
C ARG A 63 11.18 -1.59 -10.19
N LYS A 64 11.24 -2.33 -11.30
CA LYS A 64 10.94 -3.77 -11.26
C LYS A 64 11.95 -4.42 -10.32
N SER A 65 11.48 -5.11 -9.29
CA SER A 65 12.36 -5.91 -8.43
C SER A 65 12.94 -7.08 -9.23
N THR A 66 14.10 -7.56 -8.83
CA THR A 66 14.59 -8.87 -9.28
C THR A 66 13.78 -10.01 -8.68
N SER A 67 12.99 -9.73 -7.63
CA SER A 67 12.02 -10.67 -7.08
C SER A 67 10.73 -10.67 -7.91
N ALA A 68 10.09 -11.83 -8.04
CA ALA A 68 8.78 -11.95 -8.69
C ALA A 68 7.62 -11.35 -7.86
N TYR A 69 7.94 -10.72 -6.73
CA TYR A 69 6.98 -10.43 -5.69
C TYR A 69 6.50 -8.98 -5.65
N GLY A 70 7.05 -8.05 -6.44
CA GLY A 70 6.56 -6.66 -6.49
C GLY A 70 7.65 -5.69 -6.94
N PRO A 71 7.39 -4.37 -7.03
CA PRO A 71 8.42 -3.39 -7.30
C PRO A 71 9.33 -3.17 -6.09
N ASP A 72 10.51 -2.62 -6.35
CA ASP A 72 11.33 -1.96 -5.34
C ASP A 72 11.05 -0.46 -5.40
N VAL A 73 10.67 0.12 -4.25
CA VAL A 73 10.36 1.55 -4.10
C VAL A 73 11.47 2.20 -3.27
N THR A 74 12.26 3.06 -3.89
CA THR A 74 13.34 3.80 -3.21
C THR A 74 12.89 5.24 -2.96
N MET A 75 12.75 5.63 -1.70
CA MET A 75 12.45 7.00 -1.29
C MET A 75 13.76 7.71 -0.93
N ILE A 76 13.98 8.92 -1.44
CA ILE A 76 15.22 9.69 -1.29
C ILE A 76 14.88 11.03 -0.66
N ASN A 77 15.63 11.43 0.37
CA ASN A 77 15.48 12.74 1.01
C ASN A 77 16.49 13.78 0.50
N GLU A 78 16.37 15.03 0.98
CA GLU A 78 17.27 16.13 0.62
C GLU A 78 18.75 15.84 0.92
N ALA A 79 19.01 15.06 1.97
CA ALA A 79 20.36 14.63 2.34
C ALA A 79 20.87 13.44 1.50
N SER A 80 20.17 13.07 0.43
CA SER A 80 20.46 11.91 -0.43
C SER A 80 20.47 10.56 0.31
N GLN A 81 19.84 10.48 1.47
CA GLN A 81 19.64 9.22 2.19
C GLN A 81 18.47 8.47 1.53
N ALA A 82 18.68 7.17 1.30
CA ALA A 82 17.72 6.32 0.63
C ALA A 82 17.08 5.31 1.61
N ALA A 83 15.75 5.22 1.56
CA ALA A 83 14.97 4.15 2.15
C ALA A 83 14.41 3.27 1.03
N VAL A 84 14.72 1.97 1.06
CA VAL A 84 14.29 1.02 0.03
C VAL A 84 13.21 0.10 0.61
N LEU A 85 11.99 0.28 0.15
CA LEU A 85 10.88 -0.63 0.40
C LEU A 85 10.92 -1.71 -0.68
N ARG A 86 11.14 -2.95 -0.28
CA ARG A 86 11.20 -4.09 -1.20
C ARG A 86 9.88 -4.85 -1.11
N GLY A 87 9.26 -5.14 -2.24
CA GLY A 87 8.12 -6.04 -2.27
C GLY A 87 8.47 -7.38 -1.63
N SER A 88 7.72 -7.79 -0.61
CA SER A 88 7.81 -9.15 -0.05
C SER A 88 6.87 -10.10 -0.80
N LYS A 89 6.85 -11.39 -0.44
CA LYS A 89 5.96 -12.41 -1.05
C LYS A 89 4.48 -12.06 -1.04
N LYS A 90 4.07 -11.11 -0.20
CA LYS A 90 2.69 -10.65 -0.05
C LYS A 90 2.52 -9.29 -0.71
N CYS A 91 2.53 -9.30 -2.04
CA CYS A 91 2.09 -8.14 -2.80
C CYS A 91 0.91 -8.48 -3.69
N LEU A 92 0.06 -7.49 -3.89
CA LEU A 92 -1.12 -7.55 -4.72
C LEU A 92 -1.03 -6.40 -5.73
N GLY A 93 -1.36 -6.70 -6.97
CA GLY A 93 -1.54 -5.69 -8.00
C GLY A 93 -2.98 -5.60 -8.47
N TYR A 94 -3.38 -4.38 -8.81
CA TYR A 94 -4.68 -4.10 -9.38
C TYR A 94 -4.49 -3.20 -10.59
N VAL A 95 -5.13 -3.57 -11.69
CA VAL A 95 -5.25 -2.72 -12.87
C VAL A 95 -6.72 -2.64 -13.23
N VAL A 96 -7.24 -1.43 -13.41
CA VAL A 96 -8.59 -1.20 -13.94
C VAL A 96 -8.43 -0.34 -15.20
N PRO A 97 -8.29 -0.98 -16.39
CA PRO A 97 -7.96 -0.28 -17.63
C PRO A 97 -8.95 0.84 -17.98
N ALA A 98 -10.25 0.61 -17.74
CA ALA A 98 -11.31 1.58 -17.99
C ALA A 98 -11.19 2.88 -17.17
N ARG A 99 -10.39 2.88 -16.10
CA ARG A 99 -10.15 4.02 -15.21
C ARG A 99 -8.70 4.48 -15.21
N SER A 100 -7.87 3.93 -16.11
CA SER A 100 -6.42 4.15 -16.14
C SER A 100 -5.76 3.94 -14.76
N TYR A 101 -6.34 3.05 -13.95
CA TYR A 101 -5.91 2.83 -12.58
C TYR A 101 -4.94 1.67 -12.50
N ALA A 102 -3.80 1.88 -11.85
CA ALA A 102 -2.86 0.86 -11.43
C ALA A 102 -2.47 1.08 -9.97
N SER A 103 -2.43 0.02 -9.18
CA SER A 103 -1.95 0.03 -7.79
C SER A 103 -1.20 -1.25 -7.46
N VAL A 104 -0.17 -1.12 -6.64
CA VAL A 104 0.53 -2.21 -6.00
C VAL A 104 0.57 -1.98 -4.50
N MET A 105 0.11 -2.97 -3.75
CA MET A 105 0.20 -3.03 -2.30
C MET A 105 1.12 -4.16 -1.88
N CYS A 106 2.02 -3.93 -0.94
CA CYS A 106 3.03 -4.88 -0.50
C CYS A 106 3.28 -4.81 0.99
N ASP A 107 3.40 -5.97 1.66
CA ASP A 107 4.11 -6.04 2.93
C ASP A 107 5.60 -5.75 2.67
N SER A 108 6.23 -4.90 3.49
CA SER A 108 7.63 -4.51 3.35
C SER A 108 8.24 -4.23 4.73
N PRO A 109 8.75 -5.24 5.45
CA PRO A 109 9.35 -5.09 6.79
C PRO A 109 10.67 -4.29 6.80
N ALA A 110 11.07 -3.70 5.67
CA ALA A 110 12.29 -2.94 5.53
C ALA A 110 12.12 -1.51 6.08
N TYR A 111 13.19 -0.94 6.65
CA TYR A 111 13.24 0.45 7.12
C TYR A 111 12.18 0.85 8.17
N GLY A 112 11.68 -0.12 8.95
CA GLY A 112 10.64 0.09 9.95
C GLY A 112 9.27 0.40 9.36
N VAL A 113 9.04 -0.01 8.11
CA VAL A 113 7.74 0.01 7.44
C VAL A 113 7.13 -1.39 7.54
N ASN A 114 5.80 -1.50 7.59
CA ASN A 114 5.08 -2.78 7.58
C ASN A 114 4.48 -3.07 6.22
N PHE A 115 3.86 -2.08 5.61
CA PHE A 115 3.33 -2.17 4.27
C PHE A 115 3.47 -0.84 3.53
N TYR A 116 3.40 -0.92 2.21
CA TYR A 116 3.19 0.24 1.36
C TYR A 116 2.14 -0.05 0.30
N ASN A 117 1.49 1.02 -0.17
CA ASN A 117 0.61 1.01 -1.33
C ASN A 117 1.03 2.16 -2.25
N LEU A 118 1.30 1.84 -3.51
CA LEU A 118 1.59 2.80 -4.55
C LEU A 118 0.53 2.68 -5.63
N GLY A 119 -0.08 3.78 -6.05
CA GLY A 119 -1.00 3.75 -7.18
C GLY A 119 -1.22 5.09 -7.85
N SER A 120 -1.70 5.05 -9.08
CA SER A 120 -2.38 6.19 -9.71
C SER A 120 -3.70 6.43 -8.97
N VAL A 121 -4.08 7.68 -8.71
CA VAL A 121 -5.37 7.94 -8.07
C VAL A 121 -6.53 7.88 -9.06
N THR A 122 -7.67 7.37 -8.59
CA THR A 122 -8.96 7.57 -9.26
C THR A 122 -9.69 8.77 -8.66
N ASP A 123 -10.80 9.20 -9.26
CA ASP A 123 -11.67 10.26 -8.69
C ASP A 123 -12.11 9.99 -7.25
N LEU A 124 -12.14 8.71 -6.82
CA LEU A 124 -12.49 8.31 -5.45
C LEU A 124 -11.34 8.50 -4.46
N ASP A 125 -10.10 8.53 -4.94
CA ASP A 125 -8.85 8.58 -4.16
C ASP A 125 -8.17 9.95 -4.22
N GLN A 126 -8.78 10.93 -4.88
CA GLN A 126 -8.25 12.29 -5.05
C GLN A 126 -8.13 13.08 -3.75
N THR A 127 -8.71 12.60 -2.65
CA THR A 127 -8.64 13.28 -1.35
C THR A 127 -8.24 12.32 -0.24
N VAL A 128 -7.06 12.53 0.33
CA VAL A 128 -6.61 11.84 1.54
C VAL A 128 -7.10 12.64 2.75
N LYS A 129 -8.11 12.11 3.43
CA LYS A 129 -8.71 12.72 4.62
C LYS A 129 -7.85 12.48 5.85
N ASP A 130 -7.91 13.40 6.80
CA ASP A 130 -7.44 13.11 8.15
C ASP A 130 -8.46 12.15 8.80
N GLY A 131 -8.07 10.90 9.03
CA GLY A 131 -8.95 9.84 9.52
C GLY A 131 -9.43 10.04 10.97
N GLY A 132 -8.97 11.09 11.65
CA GLY A 132 -9.38 11.45 13.00
C GLY A 132 -10.77 12.11 13.05
N VAL A 133 -11.48 11.89 14.17
CA VAL A 133 -12.76 12.57 14.47
C VAL A 133 -12.55 14.09 14.60
N ILE A 134 -11.40 14.51 15.13
CA ILE A 134 -10.95 15.89 15.14
C ILE A 134 -9.86 16.00 14.08
N LYS A 135 -10.12 16.80 13.03
CA LYS A 135 -9.14 17.07 11.98
C LYS A 135 -7.98 17.86 12.57
N MET A 136 -6.80 17.26 12.57
CA MET A 136 -5.52 17.88 12.94
C MET A 136 -4.85 18.54 11.73
N PHE A 137 -5.18 18.09 10.51
CA PHE A 137 -4.61 18.59 9.27
C PHE A 137 -5.66 18.83 8.19
N PRO A 138 -5.44 19.76 7.25
CA PRO A 138 -6.29 19.88 6.06
C PRO A 138 -6.22 18.63 5.20
N ASP A 139 -7.30 18.37 4.46
CA ASP A 139 -7.36 17.27 3.50
C ASP A 139 -6.28 17.47 2.42
N MET A 140 -5.62 16.39 2.01
CA MET A 140 -4.56 16.42 1.01
C MET A 140 -5.17 16.00 -0.32
N THR A 141 -4.96 16.78 -1.37
CA THR A 141 -5.53 16.50 -2.69
C THR A 141 -4.45 15.88 -3.58
N VAL A 142 -4.80 14.80 -4.27
CA VAL A 142 -3.95 14.21 -5.31
C VAL A 142 -4.49 14.66 -6.67
N PRO A 143 -3.75 15.51 -7.41
CA PRO A 143 -4.19 15.96 -8.72
C PRO A 143 -4.42 14.79 -9.70
N PRO A 144 -5.36 14.93 -10.65
CA PRO A 144 -5.51 13.96 -11.72
C PRO A 144 -4.19 13.75 -12.49
N GLY A 145 -3.79 12.49 -12.68
CA GLY A 145 -2.55 12.12 -13.35
C GLY A 145 -1.33 11.97 -12.42
N ASP A 146 -1.43 12.44 -11.18
CA ASP A 146 -0.43 12.17 -10.14
C ASP A 146 -0.70 10.82 -9.44
N PHE A 147 0.22 10.46 -8.55
CA PHE A 147 0.28 9.17 -7.88
C PHE A 147 0.31 9.36 -6.37
N LEU A 148 -0.15 8.36 -5.63
CA LEU A 148 -0.11 8.34 -4.18
C LEU A 148 0.76 7.17 -3.72
N LEU A 149 1.74 7.46 -2.87
CA LEU A 149 2.45 6.46 -2.09
C LEU A 149 2.02 6.58 -0.63
N GLU A 150 1.39 5.52 -0.14
CA GLU A 150 1.06 5.29 1.25
C GLU A 150 2.06 4.30 1.85
N TYR A 151 2.55 4.55 3.06
CA TYR A 151 3.31 3.57 3.82
C TYR A 151 3.03 3.69 5.31
N ALA A 152 3.02 2.56 6.02
CA ALA A 152 2.79 2.54 7.47
C ALA A 152 4.02 2.07 8.24
N GLU A 153 4.37 2.79 9.30
CA GLU A 153 5.47 2.41 10.19
C GLU A 153 5.10 1.27 11.15
N ASP A 154 6.05 0.39 11.44
CA ASP A 154 5.83 -0.84 12.22
C ASP A 154 5.46 -0.57 13.68
N MET A 155 6.17 0.36 14.32
CA MET A 155 6.10 0.53 15.78
C MET A 155 4.87 1.29 16.28
N ASN A 156 4.21 2.10 15.43
CA ASN A 156 3.11 2.96 15.84
C ASN A 156 1.90 2.91 14.89
N GLY A 157 1.96 2.13 13.81
CA GLY A 157 0.90 2.03 12.79
C GLY A 157 0.62 3.34 12.07
N ARG A 158 1.49 4.36 12.20
CA ARG A 158 1.29 5.67 11.61
C ARG A 158 1.43 5.56 10.10
N VAL A 159 0.40 6.02 9.41
CA VAL A 159 0.35 6.03 7.96
C VAL A 159 0.85 7.37 7.44
N HIS A 160 1.76 7.32 6.48
CA HIS A 160 2.34 8.45 5.80
C HIS A 160 1.89 8.45 4.35
N TYR A 161 1.72 9.65 3.79
CA TYR A 161 1.26 9.83 2.42
C TYR A 161 2.19 10.79 1.68
N LEU A 162 2.64 10.37 0.50
CA LEU A 162 3.42 11.17 -0.43
C LEU A 162 2.63 11.28 -1.74
N VAL A 163 2.35 12.51 -2.16
CA VAL A 163 1.83 12.81 -3.50
C VAL A 163 3.00 12.90 -4.45
N LEU A 164 2.93 12.15 -5.52
CA LEU A 164 4.02 11.91 -6.44
C LEU A 164 3.66 12.37 -7.83
N SER A 165 4.49 13.23 -8.43
CA SER A 165 4.39 13.57 -9.84
C SER A 165 5.45 12.83 -10.63
N LYS A 166 5.06 12.12 -11.69
CA LYS A 166 5.97 11.29 -12.48
C LYS A 166 6.83 12.17 -13.38
N LYS A 167 8.15 12.03 -13.29
CA LYS A 167 9.06 12.69 -14.23
C LYS A 167 8.82 12.15 -15.63
N THR A 168 8.39 13.01 -16.54
CA THR A 168 8.54 12.76 -17.96
C THR A 168 10.02 12.70 -18.25
N THR A 169 10.51 11.55 -18.73
CA THR A 169 11.89 11.46 -19.23
C THR A 169 12.05 12.52 -20.32
N PRO A 170 13.10 13.38 -20.28
CA PRO A 170 13.37 14.30 -21.38
C PRO A 170 13.64 13.56 -22.69
#